data_AF-A0A968VWD0-F1
#
_entry.id   AF-A0A968VWD0-F1
#
_cell.length_a   1.000
_cell.length_b   1.000
_cell.length_c   1.000
_cell.angle_alpha   90.00
_cell.angle_beta   90.00
_cell.angle_gamma   90.00
#
_symmetry.space_group_name_H-M   'P 1'
#
loop_
_entity.id
_entity.type
_entity.pdbx_description
1 polymer ?
#
loop_
_entity_poly.entity_id
_entity_poly.type
_entity_poly.pdbx_seq_one_letter_code
_entity_poly.pdbx_strand_id
1 'polypeptide(L)'
;MVKWKATYYLSLWAALVLCACQGEGSSKKGDALGDIDFEVKVTKETNGNKKIYYRFPSPDEIINYINTGNLTYQQNILNPVNRRDEYFNSHSQSLSLGIYISDLAYITLFNKLKDAQQYLQAVEELSSKVRINNAFDENMKQRVRSNLHNVDSLVAISRDSYNDMVRHLENTNNDVTLALVSSGAYVEAMYLVLNHVQDYQIGHP
;
A
#
# COMPACT_ATOMS: atom_id res chain seq x y z
N MET A 1 -43.09 -3.48 47.22
CA MET A 1 -42.02 -4.46 47.48
C MET A 1 -41.21 -4.72 46.21
N VAL A 2 -40.36 -3.78 45.75
CA VAL A 2 -39.50 -4.01 44.55
C VAL A 2 -38.10 -3.34 44.65
N LYS A 3 -37.78 -2.63 45.74
CA LYS A 3 -36.52 -1.87 45.84
C LYS A 3 -35.26 -2.68 46.21
N TRP A 4 -35.39 -3.96 46.57
CA TRP A 4 -34.26 -4.78 47.05
C TRP A 4 -33.64 -5.69 45.98
N LYS A 5 -34.30 -5.87 44.83
CA LYS A 5 -33.76 -6.64 43.70
C LYS A 5 -32.82 -5.79 42.83
N ALA A 6 -33.09 -4.49 42.69
CA ALA A 6 -32.26 -3.56 41.91
C ALA A 6 -30.86 -3.34 42.51
N THR A 7 -30.74 -3.36 43.84
CA THR A 7 -29.45 -3.27 44.53
C THR A 7 -28.57 -4.51 44.31
N TYR A 8 -29.20 -5.69 44.14
CA TYR A 8 -28.48 -6.94 43.88
C TYR A 8 -27.88 -7.00 42.46
N TYR A 9 -28.59 -6.46 41.46
CA TYR A 9 -28.07 -6.38 40.09
C TYR A 9 -26.99 -5.31 39.93
N LEU A 10 -27.05 -4.21 40.70
CA LEU A 10 -26.01 -3.19 40.69
C LEU A 10 -24.69 -3.68 41.32
N SER A 11 -24.77 -4.49 42.39
CA SER A 11 -23.58 -5.11 43.00
C SER A 11 -22.96 -6.23 42.16
N LEU A 12 -23.77 -6.91 41.32
CA LEU A 12 -23.27 -7.98 40.46
C LEU A 12 -22.47 -7.45 39.25
N TRP A 13 -22.79 -6.24 38.77
CA TRP A 13 -22.04 -5.58 37.70
C TRP A 13 -20.71 -4.98 38.16
N ALA A 14 -20.63 -4.50 39.41
CA ALA A 14 -19.40 -3.93 39.97
C ALA A 14 -18.29 -4.99 40.20
N ALA A 15 -18.66 -6.25 40.43
CA ALA A 15 -17.70 -7.34 40.62
C ALA A 15 -17.02 -7.80 39.32
N LEU A 16 -17.66 -7.58 38.15
CA LEU A 16 -17.10 -8.00 36.86
C LEU A 16 -15.97 -7.07 36.35
N VAL A 17 -15.85 -5.87 36.91
CA VAL A 17 -14.86 -4.85 36.48
C VAL A 17 -13.53 -4.98 37.24
N LEU A 18 -13.50 -5.64 38.39
CA LEU A 18 -12.31 -5.73 39.25
C LEU A 18 -11.40 -6.93 38.97
N CYS A 19 -11.73 -7.79 38.00
CA CYS A 19 -10.87 -8.91 37.58
C CYS A 19 -10.05 -8.61 36.31
N ALA A 20 -10.04 -7.36 35.83
CA ALA A 20 -9.36 -6.95 34.59
C ALA A 20 -7.98 -6.31 34.82
N CYS A 21 -7.45 -6.26 36.04
CA CYS A 21 -6.09 -5.76 36.31
C CYS A 21 -5.46 -6.49 37.49
N GLN A 22 -4.94 -7.69 37.24
CA GLN A 22 -3.84 -8.22 38.04
C GLN A 22 -2.93 -9.06 37.14
N GLY A 23 -1.90 -8.39 36.62
CA GLY A 23 -0.81 -8.99 35.85
C GLY A 23 0.42 -8.08 36.00
N GLU A 24 1.46 -8.62 36.62
CA GLU A 24 2.66 -7.94 37.09
C GLU A 24 3.40 -7.12 36.03
N GLY A 25 4.04 -6.05 36.50
CA GLY A 25 4.95 -5.24 35.73
C GLY A 25 6.13 -6.06 35.20
N SER A 26 6.20 -6.16 33.88
CA SER A 26 7.42 -6.24 33.10
C SER A 26 7.15 -5.63 31.75
N SER A 27 7.80 -4.50 31.46
CA SER A 27 7.76 -3.82 30.17
C SER A 27 8.30 -4.76 29.10
N LYS A 28 7.40 -5.40 28.36
CA LYS A 28 7.65 -5.94 27.02
C LYS A 28 6.56 -5.37 26.13
N LYS A 29 6.96 -4.45 25.24
CA LYS A 29 6.14 -4.06 24.08
C LYS A 29 5.89 -5.34 23.29
N GLY A 30 4.67 -5.84 23.38
CA GLY A 30 4.22 -6.98 22.60
C GLY A 30 3.96 -6.51 21.18
N ASP A 31 4.84 -6.94 20.28
CA ASP A 31 4.47 -7.21 18.89
C ASP A 31 3.21 -8.08 18.89
N ALA A 32 2.10 -7.50 18.45
CA ALA A 32 0.89 -8.21 18.12
C ALA A 32 0.62 -8.08 16.62
N LEU A 33 1.63 -8.43 15.83
CA LEU A 33 1.43 -9.09 14.54
C LEU A 33 2.22 -10.37 14.67
N GLY A 34 1.55 -11.43 15.12
CA GLY A 34 2.14 -12.77 15.08
C GLY A 34 2.60 -13.04 13.66
N ASP A 35 3.78 -13.65 13.53
CA ASP A 35 4.35 -14.15 12.28
C ASP A 35 3.24 -14.60 11.33
N ILE A 36 2.90 -13.75 10.37
CA ILE A 36 2.09 -14.18 9.24
C ILE A 36 3.11 -14.87 8.34
N ASP A 37 3.27 -16.17 8.56
CA ASP A 37 3.96 -17.05 7.62
C ASP A 37 3.16 -17.06 6.32
N PHE A 38 3.48 -16.09 5.44
CA PHE A 38 2.89 -15.99 4.12
C PHE A 38 3.66 -16.95 3.20
N GLU A 39 3.39 -18.26 3.34
CA GLU A 39 3.77 -19.25 2.34
C GLU A 39 2.98 -18.96 1.05
N VAL A 40 3.56 -18.15 0.15
CA VAL A 40 3.12 -18.13 -1.25
C VAL A 40 3.54 -19.43 -1.88
N LYS A 41 2.72 -20.47 -1.74
CA LYS A 41 2.79 -21.62 -2.64
C LYS A 41 2.34 -21.16 -4.02
N VAL A 42 3.29 -20.70 -4.84
CA VAL A 42 3.08 -20.62 -6.28
C VAL A 42 2.96 -22.05 -6.80
N THR A 43 1.75 -22.61 -6.77
CA THR A 43 1.45 -23.87 -7.45
C THR A 43 1.63 -23.65 -8.94
N LYS A 44 2.82 -23.98 -9.45
CA LYS A 44 3.03 -24.23 -10.87
C LYS A 44 2.27 -25.51 -11.23
N GLU A 45 0.95 -25.43 -11.34
CA GLU A 45 0.16 -26.53 -11.87
C GLU A 45 0.51 -26.72 -13.34
N THR A 46 1.29 -27.76 -13.62
CA THR A 46 1.49 -28.32 -14.96
C THR A 46 0.32 -29.22 -15.29
N ASN A 47 -0.78 -28.67 -15.79
CA ASN A 47 -1.83 -29.46 -16.45
C ASN A 47 -2.28 -28.71 -17.71
N GLY A 48 -2.22 -29.42 -18.84
CA GLY A 48 -2.32 -28.92 -20.22
C GLY A 48 -3.67 -28.36 -20.68
N ASN A 49 -4.40 -27.68 -19.80
CA ASN A 49 -5.53 -26.85 -20.18
C ASN A 49 -5.02 -25.41 -20.32
N LYS A 50 -5.36 -24.72 -21.43
CA LYS A 50 -5.01 -23.30 -21.62
C LYS A 50 -5.45 -22.52 -20.38
N LYS A 51 -4.48 -22.19 -19.52
CA LYS A 51 -4.71 -21.35 -18.36
C LYS A 51 -5.16 -19.99 -18.87
N ILE A 52 -6.44 -19.70 -18.70
CA ILE A 52 -6.95 -18.35 -18.84
C ILE A 52 -6.41 -17.61 -17.62
N TYR A 53 -5.23 -17.02 -17.76
CA TYR A 53 -4.74 -16.06 -16.79
C TYR A 53 -5.60 -14.81 -16.95
N TYR A 54 -6.56 -14.63 -16.04
CA TYR A 54 -7.14 -13.31 -15.85
C TYR A 54 -6.00 -12.41 -15.37
N ARG A 55 -5.50 -11.56 -16.28
CA ARG A 55 -4.52 -10.54 -15.91
C ARG A 55 -5.26 -9.54 -15.04
N PHE A 56 -4.84 -9.47 -13.79
CA PHE A 56 -5.26 -8.39 -12.91
C PHE A 56 -4.77 -7.07 -13.53
N PRO A 57 -5.63 -6.03 -13.66
CA PRO A 57 -5.16 -4.74 -14.14
C PRO A 57 -4.03 -4.23 -13.25
N SER A 58 -3.01 -3.64 -13.86
CA SER A 58 -1.91 -3.07 -13.09
C SER A 58 -2.41 -1.89 -12.23
N PRO A 59 -1.74 -1.56 -11.12
CA PRO A 59 -2.09 -0.39 -10.32
C PRO A 59 -2.19 0.90 -11.15
N ASP A 60 -1.30 1.09 -12.12
CA ASP A 60 -1.36 2.22 -13.05
C ASP A 60 -2.62 2.19 -13.95
N GLU A 61 -3.01 1.00 -14.44
CA GLU A 61 -4.25 0.84 -15.22
C GLU A 61 -5.49 1.17 -14.39
N ILE A 62 -5.48 0.83 -13.09
CA ILE A 62 -6.54 1.18 -12.15
C ILE A 62 -6.59 2.69 -11.92
N ILE A 63 -5.45 3.32 -11.66
CA ILE A 63 -5.34 4.76 -11.42
C ILE A 63 -5.77 5.53 -12.69
N ASN A 64 -5.55 4.99 -13.88
CA ASN A 64 -6.03 5.61 -15.13
C ASN A 64 -7.57 5.70 -15.24
N TYR A 65 -8.36 4.97 -14.43
CA TYR A 65 -9.81 5.19 -14.35
C TYR A 65 -10.17 6.50 -13.62
N ILE A 66 -9.22 7.12 -12.92
CA ILE A 66 -9.39 8.45 -12.33
C ILE A 66 -9.38 9.47 -13.47
N ASN A 67 -10.58 9.90 -13.89
CA ASN A 67 -10.72 10.96 -14.88
C ASN A 67 -10.36 12.32 -14.25
N THR A 68 -9.14 12.80 -14.51
CA THR A 68 -8.64 14.09 -13.99
C THR A 68 -9.44 15.31 -14.47
N GLY A 69 -10.24 15.19 -15.54
CA GLY A 69 -11.00 16.32 -16.09
C GLY A 69 -12.03 16.93 -15.12
N ASN A 70 -12.58 16.12 -14.21
CA ASN A 70 -13.61 16.53 -13.24
C ASN A 70 -13.24 16.29 -11.78
N LEU A 71 -12.05 15.75 -11.53
CA LEU A 71 -11.59 15.37 -10.18
C LEU A 71 -10.57 16.37 -9.66
N THR A 72 -10.59 16.62 -8.35
CA THR A 72 -9.64 17.52 -7.70
C THR A 72 -8.64 16.69 -6.91
N TYR A 73 -7.36 17.03 -7.03
CA TYR A 73 -6.29 16.42 -6.22
C TYR A 73 -6.58 16.54 -4.72
N GLN A 74 -6.51 15.42 -4.02
CA GLN A 74 -6.70 15.32 -2.57
C GLN A 74 -5.41 14.83 -1.92
N GLN A 75 -4.71 15.72 -1.21
CA GLN A 75 -3.47 15.34 -0.52
C GLN A 75 -3.74 14.53 0.75
N ASN A 76 -4.89 14.72 1.38
CA ASN A 76 -5.26 14.14 2.68
C ASN A 76 -5.54 12.64 2.62
N ILE A 77 -5.77 12.08 1.43
CA ILE A 77 -5.97 10.64 1.28
C ILE A 77 -4.66 9.88 1.11
N LEU A 78 -3.56 10.56 0.78
CA LEU A 78 -2.27 9.92 0.53
C LEU A 78 -1.62 9.41 1.82
N ASN A 79 -0.74 8.42 1.69
CA ASN A 79 0.05 7.96 2.81
C ASN A 79 1.09 9.02 3.21
N PRO A 80 1.03 9.58 4.43
CA PRO A 80 1.94 10.63 4.86
C PRO A 80 3.41 10.25 4.68
N VAL A 81 4.20 11.15 4.09
CA VAL A 81 5.62 10.92 3.76
C VAL A 81 6.47 10.59 4.99
N ASN A 82 6.09 11.10 6.18
CA ASN A 82 6.80 10.84 7.43
C ASN A 82 6.63 9.41 7.96
N ARG A 83 5.56 8.68 7.57
CA ARG A 83 5.36 7.29 8.03
C ARG A 83 6.41 6.33 7.48
N ARG A 84 7.18 6.71 6.45
CA ARG A 84 8.25 5.87 5.88
C ARG A 84 9.31 5.44 6.89
N ASP A 85 9.46 6.19 7.98
CA ASP A 85 10.40 5.93 9.07
C ASP A 85 9.83 4.97 10.14
N GLU A 86 8.52 4.70 10.09
CA GLU A 86 7.81 3.82 11.04
C GLU A 86 7.82 2.34 10.60
N TYR A 87 8.22 2.04 9.37
CA TYR A 87 8.28 0.66 8.84
C TYR A 87 9.63 0.01 9.13
N PHE A 88 9.67 -0.91 10.08
CA PHE A 88 10.90 -1.55 10.55
C PHE A 88 11.18 -2.93 9.94
N ASN A 89 10.15 -3.74 9.69
CA ASN A 89 10.32 -5.10 9.17
C ASN A 89 10.25 -5.11 7.63
N SER A 90 10.96 -6.06 7.00
CA SER A 90 11.05 -6.13 5.52
C SER A 90 9.69 -6.27 4.86
N HIS A 91 8.76 -7.04 5.44
CA HIS A 91 7.43 -7.24 4.86
C HIS A 91 6.61 -5.94 4.82
N SER A 92 6.61 -5.18 5.92
CA SER A 92 5.97 -3.87 6.05
C SER A 92 6.60 -2.84 5.11
N GLN A 93 7.93 -2.88 4.95
CA GLN A 93 8.64 -2.01 4.01
C GLN A 93 8.28 -2.35 2.56
N SER A 94 8.22 -3.63 2.20
CA SER A 94 7.81 -4.09 0.85
C SER A 94 6.36 -3.70 0.55
N LEU A 95 5.45 -3.94 1.48
CA LEU A 95 4.04 -3.57 1.32
C LEU A 95 3.89 -2.04 1.18
N SER A 96 4.56 -1.29 2.06
CA SER A 96 4.51 0.18 2.05
C SER A 96 5.16 0.78 0.82
N LEU A 97 6.21 0.16 0.28
CA LEU A 97 6.79 0.58 -1.00
C LEU A 97 5.74 0.56 -2.12
N GLY A 98 4.91 -0.48 -2.18
CA GLY A 98 3.79 -0.55 -3.12
C GLY A 98 2.82 0.62 -2.96
N ILE A 99 2.45 0.95 -1.72
CA ILE A 99 1.59 2.09 -1.37
C ILE A 99 2.19 3.40 -1.88
N TYR A 100 3.46 3.68 -1.56
CA TYR A 100 4.12 4.92 -1.99
C TYR A 100 4.32 5.02 -3.52
N ILE A 101 4.48 3.89 -4.22
CA ILE A 101 4.52 3.86 -5.69
C ILE A 101 3.16 4.29 -6.27
N SER A 102 2.06 3.77 -5.74
CA SER A 102 0.71 4.15 -6.18
C SER A 102 0.37 5.61 -5.85
N ASP A 103 0.74 6.10 -4.66
CA ASP A 103 0.60 7.51 -4.30
C ASP A 103 1.39 8.41 -5.26
N LEU A 104 2.63 8.05 -5.58
CA LEU A 104 3.45 8.78 -6.55
C LEU A 104 2.79 8.83 -7.94
N ALA A 105 2.20 7.72 -8.40
CA ALA A 105 1.47 7.67 -9.66
C ALA A 105 0.24 8.61 -9.64
N TYR A 106 -0.53 8.61 -8.56
CA TYR A 106 -1.65 9.52 -8.39
C TYR A 106 -1.23 11.00 -8.36
N ILE A 107 -0.21 11.35 -7.58
CA ILE A 107 0.33 12.72 -7.51
C ILE A 107 0.80 13.19 -8.90
N THR A 108 1.44 12.29 -9.66
CA THR A 108 1.91 12.55 -11.03
C THR A 108 0.74 12.79 -11.98
N LEU A 109 -0.33 12.01 -11.86
CA LEU A 109 -1.55 12.15 -12.66
C LEU A 109 -2.19 13.55 -12.50
N PHE A 110 -2.13 14.14 -11.30
CA PHE A 110 -2.61 15.49 -11.01
C PHE A 110 -1.56 16.60 -11.18
N ASN A 111 -0.39 16.26 -11.71
CA ASN A 111 0.72 17.18 -11.99
C ASN A 111 1.19 17.99 -10.75
N LYS A 112 1.26 17.33 -9.58
CA LYS A 112 1.66 17.95 -8.31
C LYS A 112 3.15 17.73 -8.03
N LEU A 113 3.99 18.47 -8.75
CA LEU A 113 5.45 18.27 -8.78
C LEU A 113 6.15 18.34 -7.42
N LYS A 114 5.73 19.26 -6.54
CA LYS A 114 6.34 19.40 -5.20
C LYS A 114 6.13 18.16 -4.35
N ASP A 115 4.91 17.63 -4.37
CA ASP A 115 4.57 16.43 -3.63
C ASP A 115 5.22 15.21 -4.28
N ALA A 116 5.27 15.15 -5.62
CA ALA A 116 5.89 14.05 -6.35
C ALA A 116 7.36 13.85 -5.98
N GLN A 117 8.10 14.95 -5.78
CA GLN A 117 9.49 14.89 -5.34
C GLN A 117 9.65 14.24 -3.96
N GLN A 118 8.76 14.55 -3.01
CA GLN A 118 8.80 13.99 -1.66
C GLN A 118 8.47 12.49 -1.66
N TYR A 119 7.48 12.09 -2.47
CA TYR A 119 7.08 10.68 -2.58
C TYR A 119 8.12 9.85 -3.36
N LEU A 120 8.76 10.43 -4.38
CA LEU A 120 9.88 9.79 -5.06
C LEU A 120 11.02 9.49 -4.09
N GLN A 121 11.37 10.43 -3.21
CA GLN A 121 12.38 10.18 -2.17
C GLN A 121 11.96 9.06 -1.21
N ALA A 122 10.68 8.99 -0.82
CA ALA A 122 10.19 7.92 0.04
C ALA A 122 10.28 6.54 -0.65
N VAL A 123 9.96 6.46 -1.95
CA VAL A 123 10.11 5.26 -2.78
C VAL A 123 11.59 4.86 -2.89
N GLU A 124 12.50 5.81 -3.10
CA GLU A 124 13.94 5.56 -3.12
C GLU A 124 14.43 4.95 -1.80
N GLU A 125 14.09 5.58 -0.67
CA GLU A 125 14.51 5.13 0.65
C GLU A 125 13.97 3.74 0.97
N LEU A 126 12.70 3.47 0.69
CA LEU A 126 12.09 2.15 0.92
C LEU A 126 12.65 1.09 -0.03
N SER A 127 12.83 1.40 -1.32
CA SER A 127 13.41 0.45 -2.29
C SER A 127 14.83 0.04 -1.91
N SER A 128 15.62 0.95 -1.31
CA SER A 128 16.93 0.65 -0.73
C SER A 128 16.82 -0.29 0.47
N LYS A 129 15.90 -0.03 1.40
CA LYS A 129 15.65 -0.89 2.59
C LYS A 129 15.28 -2.32 2.19
N VAL A 130 14.50 -2.50 1.12
CA VAL A 130 14.10 -3.83 0.60
C VAL A 130 14.99 -4.38 -0.52
N ARG A 131 16.14 -3.74 -0.78
CA ARG A 131 17.20 -4.21 -1.69
C ARG A 131 16.77 -4.33 -3.16
N ILE A 132 15.88 -3.46 -3.63
CA ILE A 132 15.44 -3.32 -5.03
C ILE A 132 15.85 -1.97 -5.65
N ASN A 133 16.86 -1.33 -5.08
CA ASN A 133 17.38 -0.02 -5.50
C ASN A 133 17.83 0.06 -6.98
N ASN A 134 18.10 -1.08 -7.63
CA ASN A 134 18.49 -1.11 -9.05
C ASN A 134 17.39 -0.58 -10.00
N ALA A 135 16.13 -0.62 -9.58
CA ALA A 135 15.00 -0.07 -10.35
C ALA A 135 14.87 1.46 -10.21
N PHE A 136 15.59 2.06 -9.27
CA PHE A 136 15.51 3.49 -8.92
C PHE A 136 16.91 4.15 -8.93
N ASP A 137 17.71 3.78 -9.93
CA ASP A 137 19.08 4.25 -10.09
C ASP A 137 19.17 5.75 -10.48
N GLU A 138 20.37 6.33 -10.48
CA GLU A 138 20.55 7.74 -10.84
C GLU A 138 20.12 8.06 -12.28
N ASN A 139 20.17 7.09 -13.19
CA ASN A 139 19.74 7.27 -14.57
C ASN A 139 18.22 7.48 -14.62
N MET A 140 17.45 6.59 -13.99
CA MET A 140 16.01 6.72 -13.82
C MET A 140 15.65 8.07 -13.19
N LYS A 141 16.35 8.47 -12.12
CA LYS A 141 16.11 9.75 -11.44
C LYS A 141 16.39 10.96 -12.33
N GLN A 142 17.46 10.91 -13.13
CA GLN A 142 17.75 11.96 -14.09
C GLN A 142 16.68 12.05 -15.19
N ARG A 143 16.17 10.90 -15.67
CA ARG A 143 15.05 10.85 -16.61
C ARG A 143 13.80 11.47 -16.00
N VAL A 144 13.46 11.13 -14.75
CA VAL A 144 12.33 11.74 -14.03
C VAL A 144 12.52 13.25 -13.93
N ARG A 145 13.65 13.72 -13.40
CA ARG A 145 13.98 15.16 -13.23
C ARG A 145 13.89 15.93 -14.55
N SER A 146 14.36 15.35 -15.65
CA SER A 146 14.35 15.99 -16.98
C SER A 146 12.98 16.02 -17.64
N ASN A 147 12.04 15.18 -17.17
CA ASN A 147 10.70 15.04 -17.74
C ASN A 147 9.59 15.40 -16.76
N LEU A 148 9.91 16.11 -15.67
CA LEU A 148 8.95 16.45 -14.60
C LEU A 148 7.66 17.13 -15.12
N HIS A 149 7.74 17.89 -16.21
CA HIS A 149 6.58 18.59 -16.79
C HIS A 149 5.84 17.79 -17.89
N ASN A 150 6.23 16.55 -18.15
CA ASN A 150 5.66 15.70 -19.19
C ASN A 150 5.12 14.40 -18.59
N VAL A 151 3.80 14.36 -18.35
CA VAL A 151 3.11 13.22 -17.76
C VAL A 151 3.32 11.94 -18.57
N ASP A 152 3.26 12.00 -19.91
CA ASP A 152 3.45 10.82 -20.76
C ASP A 152 4.86 10.24 -20.62
N SER A 153 5.87 11.11 -20.56
CA SER A 153 7.25 10.70 -20.32
C SER A 153 7.42 10.09 -18.93
N LEU A 154 6.79 10.66 -17.89
CA LEU A 154 6.83 10.10 -16.54
C LEU A 154 6.14 8.74 -16.46
N VAL A 155 5.01 8.54 -17.15
CA VAL A 155 4.34 7.25 -17.26
C VAL A 155 5.25 6.22 -17.94
N ALA A 156 5.93 6.59 -19.02
CA ALA A 156 6.88 5.70 -19.69
C ALA A 156 8.07 5.31 -18.78
N ILE A 157 8.65 6.29 -18.07
CA ILE A 157 9.75 6.05 -17.12
C ILE A 157 9.29 5.15 -15.97
N SER A 158 8.08 5.37 -15.44
CA SER A 158 7.49 4.54 -14.39
C SER A 158 7.36 3.08 -14.85
N ARG A 159 6.83 2.85 -16.06
CA ARG A 159 6.70 1.50 -16.64
C ARG A 159 8.05 0.79 -16.81
N ASP A 160 9.06 1.50 -17.31
CA ASP A 160 10.41 0.93 -17.42
C ASP A 160 10.95 0.49 -16.06
N SER A 161 10.82 1.37 -15.06
CA SER A 161 11.30 1.15 -13.69
C SER A 161 10.56 0.00 -13.00
N TYR A 162 9.23 -0.08 -13.17
CA TYR A 162 8.43 -1.19 -12.70
C TYR A 162 8.87 -2.51 -13.33
N ASN A 163 9.10 -2.54 -14.65
CA ASN A 163 9.57 -3.73 -15.33
C ASN A 163 10.99 -4.14 -14.88
N ASP A 164 11.88 -3.19 -14.61
CA ASP A 164 13.20 -3.46 -14.03
C ASP A 164 13.09 -4.06 -12.63
N MET A 165 12.20 -3.51 -11.78
CA MET A 165 11.92 -4.03 -10.44
C MET A 165 11.39 -5.47 -10.50
N VAL A 166 10.38 -5.74 -11.33
CA VAL A 166 9.80 -7.08 -11.49
C VAL A 166 10.88 -8.05 -11.96
N ARG A 167 11.63 -7.72 -13.01
CA ARG A 167 12.74 -8.56 -13.49
C ARG A 167 13.78 -8.83 -12.41
N HIS A 168 14.11 -7.82 -11.60
CA HIS A 168 15.07 -7.99 -10.51
C HIS A 168 14.56 -8.96 -9.43
N LEU A 169 13.30 -8.80 -9.02
CA LEU A 169 12.70 -9.66 -8.00
C LEU A 169 12.52 -11.10 -8.48
N GLU A 170 12.12 -11.30 -9.74
CA GLU A 170 12.05 -12.63 -10.36
C GLU A 170 13.42 -13.29 -10.44
N ASN A 171 14.46 -12.57 -10.89
CA ASN A 171 15.82 -13.11 -11.01
C ASN A 171 16.47 -13.44 -9.66
N THR A 172 16.02 -12.80 -8.59
CA THR A 172 16.52 -13.02 -7.22
C THR A 172 15.67 -14.02 -6.43
N ASN A 173 14.64 -14.64 -7.05
CA ASN A 173 13.64 -15.49 -6.39
C ASN A 173 12.99 -14.84 -5.16
N ASN A 174 12.82 -13.52 -5.19
CA ASN A 174 12.23 -12.76 -4.09
C ASN A 174 10.71 -12.59 -4.31
N ASP A 175 10.04 -13.72 -4.52
CA ASP A 175 8.61 -13.80 -4.86
C ASP A 175 7.73 -13.16 -3.76
N VAL A 176 8.13 -13.28 -2.50
CA VAL A 176 7.42 -12.70 -1.36
C VAL A 176 7.46 -11.17 -1.42
N THR A 177 8.61 -10.56 -1.70
CA THR A 177 8.71 -9.10 -1.85
C THR A 177 7.90 -8.63 -3.04
N LEU A 178 7.97 -9.34 -4.17
CA LEU A 178 7.16 -9.02 -5.35
C LEU A 178 5.67 -9.06 -5.05
N ALA A 179 5.20 -10.10 -4.37
CA ALA A 179 3.81 -10.26 -3.97
C ALA A 179 3.38 -9.12 -3.03
N LEU A 180 4.20 -8.75 -2.04
CA LEU A 180 3.89 -7.69 -1.09
C LEU A 180 3.85 -6.31 -1.73
N VAL A 181 4.85 -5.96 -2.55
CA VAL A 181 4.88 -4.68 -3.28
C VAL A 181 3.67 -4.57 -4.20
N SER A 182 3.38 -5.64 -4.97
CA SER A 182 2.24 -5.67 -5.88
C SER A 182 0.91 -5.55 -5.13
N SER A 183 0.76 -6.23 -4.00
CA SER A 183 -0.45 -6.18 -3.18
C SER A 183 -0.67 -4.79 -2.57
N GLY A 184 0.39 -4.17 -2.05
CA GLY A 184 0.32 -2.82 -1.48
C GLY A 184 -0.08 -1.79 -2.54
N ALA A 185 0.56 -1.85 -3.72
CA ALA A 185 0.23 -0.97 -4.83
C ALA A 185 -1.20 -1.16 -5.32
N TYR A 186 -1.67 -2.40 -5.40
CA TYR A 186 -3.02 -2.73 -5.83
C TYR A 186 -4.09 -2.22 -4.85
N VAL A 187 -3.92 -2.49 -3.55
CA VAL A 187 -4.84 -2.03 -2.50
C VAL A 187 -4.89 -0.51 -2.44
N GLU A 188 -3.73 0.16 -2.53
CA GLU A 188 -3.67 1.62 -2.53
C GLU A 188 -4.34 2.22 -3.77
N ALA A 189 -4.07 1.67 -4.97
CA ALA A 189 -4.71 2.14 -6.20
C ALA A 189 -6.25 2.04 -6.11
N MET A 190 -6.78 0.94 -5.55
CA MET A 190 -8.22 0.78 -5.30
C MET A 190 -8.73 1.82 -4.30
N TYR A 191 -8.02 2.02 -3.19
CA TYR A 191 -8.38 3.01 -2.20
C TYR A 191 -8.42 4.44 -2.79
N LEU A 192 -7.42 4.83 -3.57
CA LEU A 192 -7.35 6.14 -4.23
C LEU A 192 -8.52 6.35 -5.21
N VAL A 193 -8.83 5.33 -6.02
CA VAL A 193 -9.98 5.36 -6.94
C VAL A 193 -11.29 5.49 -6.16
N LEU A 194 -11.52 4.64 -5.16
CA LEU A 194 -12.78 4.63 -4.40
C LEU A 194 -13.04 5.95 -3.66
N ASN A 195 -12.00 6.64 -3.20
CA ASN A 195 -12.15 7.98 -2.61
C ASN A 195 -12.51 9.07 -3.64
N HIS A 196 -12.32 8.82 -4.93
CA HIS A 196 -12.65 9.73 -6.02
C HIS A 196 -13.96 9.40 -6.76
N VAL A 197 -14.49 8.19 -6.58
CA VAL A 197 -15.79 7.82 -7.12
C VAL A 197 -16.86 8.63 -6.39
N GLN A 198 -17.50 9.55 -7.11
CA GLN A 198 -18.71 10.23 -6.62
C GLN A 198 -19.85 9.21 -6.50
N ASP A 199 -20.85 9.51 -5.66
CA ASP A 199 -22.03 8.67 -5.48
C ASP A 199 -22.55 8.16 -6.83
N TYR A 200 -22.62 6.83 -6.97
CA TYR A 200 -23.15 6.19 -8.17
C TYR A 200 -24.60 6.64 -8.36
N GLN A 201 -24.84 7.54 -9.31
CA GLN A 201 -26.18 7.94 -9.69
C GLN A 201 -26.75 6.92 -10.67
N ILE A 202 -27.75 6.17 -10.22
CA ILE A 202 -28.50 5.23 -11.06
C ILE A 202 -29.09 6.00 -12.26
N GLY A 203 -28.56 5.77 -13.46
CA GLY A 203 -29.14 6.31 -14.71
C GLY A 203 -28.19 7.07 -15.64
N HIS A 204 -26.93 7.28 -15.26
CA HIS A 204 -25.92 7.86 -16.15
C HIS A 204 -24.86 6.79 -16.51
N PRO A 205 -24.78 6.35 -17.79
CA PRO A 205 -23.82 5.33 -18.23
C PRO A 205 -22.37 5.84 -18.22
#